data_AF-A0A2D7ZSI6-F1
#
_entry.id   AF-A0A2D7ZSI6-F1
#
_cell.length_a   1.000
_cell.length_b   1.000
_cell.length_c   1.000
_cell.angle_alpha   90.00
_cell.angle_beta   90.00
_cell.angle_gamma   90.00
#
_symmetry.space_group_name_H-M   'P 1'
#
loop_
_entity.id
_entity.type
_entity.pdbx_description
1 polymer ?
#
loop_
_entity_poly.entity_id
_entity_poly.type
_entity_poly.pdbx_seq_one_letter_code
_entity_poly.pdbx_strand_id
1 'polypeptide(L)'
;MGGVYCPTCEAGVEVTAKFCLSCGHNLTQQGPITATGHDLNQLKDVIRLREDLSMAEKFDMIARVEDGADPIALGIAAAADDDGTADETVSLPAASEVAPALQSAQWNDAAADAAVELAMADSKLLDLKNAGAFEKLDEQFTGAMDLGRNATLELLKVSQGLLLPANDALQGVPVMQPPNKAFCPKCGSDIHANAMLQWRKWSDASTHLLTIQLEAAMRSSLMHLAASYRDKIQDLEDQLTDAKKAIEKAKEEAASAPAPKQEKKPAKEKKSTGKAAATTKAAPAKSKPAPSKPKTGGLFGAKKPKKTYEGEPGGKAEWFLEEALDTVYDPHGTGKPVKAAMILARSAEGNVRVRDVIRAYAVEGEDGISELAWTSPLTKYLIEAYDAC
;
A
#
# COMPACT_ATOMS: atom_id res chain seq x y z
N MET A 1 -3.57 28.37 7.15
CA MET A 1 -4.62 28.81 8.09
C MET A 1 -4.04 28.64 9.48
N GLY A 2 -3.70 29.74 10.15
CA GLY A 2 -3.21 29.70 11.54
C GLY A 2 -4.40 29.76 12.51
N GLY A 3 -4.26 29.13 13.68
CA GLY A 3 -5.26 29.10 14.74
C GLY A 3 -5.48 27.73 15.35
N VAL A 4 -6.38 27.69 16.32
CA VAL A 4 -6.84 26.48 17.00
C VAL A 4 -8.28 26.17 16.59
N TYR A 5 -8.64 24.89 16.67
CA TYR A 5 -9.85 24.36 16.07
C TYR A 5 -10.70 23.63 17.09
N CYS A 6 -12.00 23.58 16.82
CA CYS A 6 -12.90 22.74 17.59
C CYS A 6 -12.60 21.25 17.30
N PRO A 7 -12.44 20.38 18.32
CA PRO A 7 -12.17 18.96 18.11
C PRO A 7 -13.31 18.20 17.41
N THR A 8 -14.53 18.76 17.43
CA THR A 8 -15.73 18.10 16.91
C THR A 8 -16.06 18.50 15.47
N CYS A 9 -15.88 19.77 15.11
CA CYS A 9 -16.29 20.29 13.81
C CYS A 9 -15.18 20.98 13.01
N GLU A 10 -13.97 21.10 13.58
CA GLU A 10 -12.82 21.81 13.01
C GLU A 10 -13.06 23.28 12.64
N ALA A 11 -14.16 23.90 13.09
CA ALA A 11 -14.29 25.33 12.97
C ALA A 11 -13.15 26.01 13.74
N GLY A 12 -12.59 27.08 13.19
CA GLY A 12 -11.65 27.92 13.91
C GLY A 12 -12.31 28.47 15.16
N VAL A 13 -11.65 28.33 16.31
CA VAL A 13 -12.13 28.83 17.60
C VAL A 13 -11.10 29.76 18.21
N GLU A 14 -11.57 30.74 18.98
CA GLU A 14 -10.65 31.56 19.77
C GLU A 14 -10.06 30.71 20.90
N VAL A 15 -8.79 30.95 21.21
CA VAL A 15 -8.02 30.24 22.26
C VAL A 15 -8.71 30.28 23.63
N THR A 16 -9.41 31.37 23.92
CA THR A 16 -10.09 31.61 25.20
C THR A 16 -11.58 31.26 25.18
N ALA A 17 -12.10 30.74 24.05
CA ALA A 17 -13.50 30.40 23.93
C ALA A 17 -13.87 29.22 24.83
N LYS A 18 -15.01 29.35 25.53
CA LYS A 18 -15.58 28.27 26.36
C LYS A 18 -16.46 27.32 25.55
N PHE A 19 -17.01 27.79 24.44
CA PHE A 19 -17.89 27.02 23.56
C PHE A 19 -17.52 27.27 22.10
N CYS A 20 -17.63 26.24 21.26
CA CYS A 20 -17.56 26.41 19.82
C CYS A 20 -18.86 27.04 19.31
N LEU A 21 -18.75 28.19 18.64
CA LEU A 21 -19.92 28.90 18.09
C LEU A 21 -20.59 28.15 16.93
N SER A 22 -19.88 27.26 16.25
CA SER A 22 -20.40 26.54 15.08
C SER A 22 -21.19 25.29 15.44
N CYS A 23 -20.78 24.54 16.48
CA CYS A 23 -21.42 23.27 16.84
C CYS A 23 -21.88 23.17 18.31
N GLY A 24 -21.65 24.20 19.12
CA GLY A 24 -22.01 24.22 20.54
C GLY A 24 -21.13 23.36 21.44
N HIS A 25 -20.03 22.79 20.92
CA HIS A 25 -19.11 21.97 21.70
C HIS A 25 -18.52 22.73 22.89
N ASN A 26 -18.47 22.09 24.06
CA ASN A 26 -17.92 22.68 25.27
C ASN A 26 -16.38 22.51 25.32
N LEU A 27 -15.67 23.61 25.09
CA LEU A 27 -14.20 23.65 25.05
C LEU A 27 -13.56 23.58 26.44
N THR A 28 -14.35 23.64 27.52
CA THR A 28 -13.81 23.44 28.87
C THR A 28 -13.67 21.96 29.25
N GLN A 29 -14.38 21.06 28.55
CA GLN A 29 -14.28 19.61 28.78
C GLN A 29 -13.19 19.00 27.89
N GLN A 30 -13.21 19.34 26.60
CA GLN A 30 -12.16 18.98 25.65
C GLN A 30 -11.71 20.25 24.95
N GLY A 31 -10.44 20.61 25.16
CA GLY A 31 -9.89 21.90 24.75
C GLY A 31 -9.85 22.09 23.24
N PRO A 32 -9.59 23.33 22.78
CA PRO A 32 -9.23 23.56 21.38
C PRO A 32 -8.04 22.70 20.98
N ILE A 33 -8.05 22.20 19.75
CA ILE A 33 -6.96 21.41 19.18
C ILE A 33 -6.16 22.23 18.17
N THR A 34 -4.88 21.92 18.04
CA THR A 34 -4.05 22.42 16.91
C THR A 34 -4.47 21.75 15.60
N ALA A 35 -3.96 22.22 14.46
CA ALA A 35 -4.19 21.58 13.16
C ALA A 35 -3.78 20.10 13.12
N THR A 36 -2.81 19.69 13.95
CA THR A 36 -2.34 18.31 14.07
C THR A 36 -3.14 17.49 15.10
N GLY A 37 -4.17 18.07 15.73
CA GLY A 37 -5.07 17.39 16.66
C GLY A 37 -4.65 17.42 18.12
N HIS A 38 -3.51 18.02 18.45
CA HIS A 38 -3.02 18.09 19.83
C HIS A 38 -3.83 19.10 20.64
N ASP A 39 -4.20 18.71 21.87
CA ASP A 39 -4.92 19.57 22.81
C ASP A 39 -4.03 20.76 23.23
N LEU A 40 -4.56 21.96 23.01
CA LEU A 40 -3.86 23.21 23.29
C LEU A 40 -3.48 23.37 24.77
N ASN A 41 -4.35 22.96 25.69
CA ASN A 41 -4.10 23.11 27.13
C ASN A 41 -2.98 22.17 27.57
N GLN A 42 -2.97 20.94 27.09
CA GLN A 42 -1.90 19.99 27.38
C GLN A 42 -0.55 20.44 26.80
N LEU A 43 -0.55 21.00 25.58
CA LEU A 43 0.66 21.59 25.01
C LEU A 43 1.20 22.73 25.87
N LYS A 44 0.34 23.62 26.37
CA LYS A 44 0.75 24.71 27.26
C LYS A 44 1.35 24.19 28.56
N ASP A 45 0.78 23.12 29.13
CA ASP A 45 1.29 22.51 30.36
C ASP A 45 2.66 21.87 30.14
N VAL A 46 2.86 21.18 29.01
CA VAL A 46 4.15 20.61 28.62
C VAL A 46 5.20 21.71 28.41
N ILE A 47 4.85 22.82 27.76
CA ILE A 47 5.77 23.97 27.59
C ILE A 47 6.13 24.60 28.94
N ARG A 48 5.17 24.71 29.88
CA ARG A 48 5.44 25.25 31.23
C ARG A 48 6.40 24.38 32.01
N LEU A 49 6.30 23.07 31.88
CA LEU A 49 7.11 22.08 32.59
C LEU A 49 8.54 21.94 32.04
N ARG A 50 8.81 22.40 30.82
CA ARG A 50 10.14 22.35 30.23
C ARG A 50 11.16 23.18 31.03
N GLU A 51 12.23 22.55 31.51
CA GLU A 51 13.29 23.23 32.27
C GLU A 51 14.37 23.82 31.35
N ASP A 52 14.40 23.40 30.09
CA ASP A 52 15.38 23.80 29.08
C ASP A 52 15.09 25.17 28.44
N LEU A 53 14.03 25.85 28.86
CA LEU A 53 13.59 27.14 28.31
C LEU A 53 13.48 28.20 29.39
N SER A 54 13.86 29.43 29.04
CA SER A 54 13.57 30.60 29.87
C SER A 54 12.06 30.91 29.90
N MET A 55 11.61 31.63 30.93
CA MET A 55 10.21 32.06 31.02
C MET A 55 9.75 32.85 29.78
N ALA A 56 10.62 33.68 29.21
CA ALA A 56 10.31 34.43 28.00
C ALA A 56 10.09 33.51 26.78
N GLU A 57 10.96 32.51 26.59
CA GLU A 57 10.83 31.54 25.51
C GLU A 57 9.60 30.64 25.67
N LYS A 58 9.21 30.32 26.92
CA LYS A 58 7.96 29.60 27.19
C LYS A 58 6.74 30.40 26.74
N PHE A 59 6.68 31.70 27.05
CA PHE A 59 5.57 32.55 26.62
C PHE A 59 5.53 32.72 25.09
N ASP A 60 6.69 32.90 24.45
CA ASP A 60 6.77 33.00 22.98
C ASP A 60 6.31 31.68 22.31
N MET A 61 6.74 30.52 22.81
CA MET A 61 6.26 29.25 22.28
C MET A 61 4.77 29.02 22.49
N ILE A 62 4.21 29.40 23.64
CA ILE A 62 2.77 29.31 23.87
C ILE A 62 2.02 30.19 22.85
N ALA A 63 2.47 31.43 22.63
CA ALA A 63 1.87 32.32 21.65
C ALA A 63 1.91 31.73 20.23
N ARG A 64 3.06 31.16 19.82
CA ARG A 64 3.19 30.50 18.51
C ARG A 64 2.21 29.33 18.34
N VAL A 65 2.05 28.50 19.37
CA VAL A 65 1.11 27.36 19.34
C VAL A 65 -0.35 27.85 19.33
N GLU A 66 -0.66 28.91 20.07
CA GLU A 66 -1.98 29.58 20.07
C GLU A 66 -2.33 30.16 18.68
N ASP A 67 -1.32 30.69 17.97
CA ASP A 67 -1.42 31.17 16.59
C ASP A 67 -1.45 30.04 15.55
N GLY A 68 -1.39 28.77 15.98
CA GLY A 68 -1.49 27.57 15.16
C GLY A 68 -0.18 27.11 14.52
N ALA A 69 0.97 27.46 15.10
CA ALA A 69 2.22 26.80 14.73
C ALA A 69 2.16 25.30 15.04
N ASP A 70 2.74 24.48 14.17
CA ASP A 70 2.73 23.03 14.31
C ASP A 70 3.57 22.59 15.54
N PRO A 71 2.95 21.96 16.56
CA PRO A 71 3.66 21.51 17.75
C PRO A 71 4.71 20.43 17.43
N ILE A 72 4.58 19.68 16.33
CA ILE A 72 5.58 18.69 15.90
C ILE A 72 6.83 19.42 15.38
N ALA A 73 6.65 20.42 14.51
CA ALA A 73 7.75 21.25 14.00
C ALA A 73 8.46 22.05 15.12
N LEU A 74 7.72 22.46 16.14
CA LEU A 74 8.28 23.10 17.34
C LEU A 74 8.96 22.11 18.30
N GLY A 75 8.93 20.81 17.99
CA GLY A 75 9.50 19.77 18.83
C GLY A 75 8.83 19.66 20.19
N ILE A 76 7.54 20.01 20.31
CA ILE A 76 6.74 19.84 21.53
C ILE A 76 5.94 18.53 21.45
N ALA A 77 5.49 18.19 20.25
CA ALA A 77 4.90 16.90 19.90
C ALA A 77 5.90 16.01 19.15
N ALA A 78 5.59 14.73 19.05
CA ALA A 78 6.28 13.81 18.14
C ALA A 78 5.38 13.54 16.93
N ALA A 79 6.00 13.25 15.79
CA ALA A 79 5.30 12.59 14.71
C ALA A 79 4.89 11.18 15.18
N ALA A 80 3.89 10.59 14.53
CA ALA A 80 3.65 9.16 14.70
C ALA A 80 4.90 8.43 14.19
N ASP A 81 5.67 7.89 15.11
CA ASP A 81 6.77 6.97 14.82
C ASP A 81 6.12 5.65 14.32
N ASP A 82 6.53 5.15 13.14
CA ASP A 82 5.99 3.97 12.44
C ASP A 82 6.39 2.63 13.12
N ASP A 83 6.90 2.70 14.35
CA ASP A 83 7.29 1.57 15.19
C ASP A 83 6.15 1.16 16.14
N GLY A 84 5.02 0.77 15.53
CA GLY A 84 3.93 0.10 16.21
C GLY A 84 3.63 -1.23 15.55
N THR A 85 4.24 -2.32 16.06
CA THR A 85 3.69 -3.67 15.91
C THR A 85 2.24 -3.61 16.35
N ALA A 86 1.32 -3.62 15.38
CA ALA A 86 -0.09 -3.79 15.63
C ALA A 86 -0.25 -5.11 16.38
N ASP A 87 -0.63 -5.03 17.65
CA ASP A 87 -1.04 -6.20 18.41
C ASP A 87 -2.19 -6.84 17.63
N GLU A 88 -1.96 -8.02 17.04
CA GLU A 88 -2.90 -8.78 16.19
C GLU A 88 -4.07 -9.32 17.03
N THR A 89 -4.83 -8.43 17.65
CA THR A 89 -6.20 -8.72 18.05
C THR A 89 -7.10 -8.09 17.00
N VAL A 90 -7.39 -8.87 15.96
CA VAL A 90 -8.44 -8.59 14.97
C VAL A 90 -9.77 -8.57 15.72
N SER A 91 -10.07 -7.45 16.36
CA SER A 91 -11.40 -7.18 16.88
C SER A 91 -12.21 -6.67 15.71
N LEU A 92 -13.05 -7.55 15.13
CA LEU A 92 -13.99 -7.18 14.08
C LEU A 92 -14.81 -5.97 14.58
N PRO A 93 -14.68 -4.78 13.98
CA PRO A 93 -15.57 -3.69 14.32
C PRO A 93 -17.00 -4.11 13.96
N ALA A 94 -17.97 -3.65 14.76
CA ALA A 94 -19.38 -3.82 14.43
C ALA A 94 -19.62 -3.31 13.01
N ALA A 95 -20.27 -4.12 12.17
CA ALA A 95 -20.44 -3.90 10.75
C ALA A 95 -20.94 -2.48 10.43
N SER A 96 -20.02 -1.57 10.14
CA SER A 96 -20.34 -0.31 9.49
C SER A 96 -20.49 -0.58 8.00
N GLU A 97 -21.47 0.05 7.37
CA GLU A 97 -21.65 -0.03 5.92
C GLU A 97 -20.35 0.39 5.20
N VAL A 98 -19.87 -0.46 4.29
CA VAL A 98 -18.64 -0.21 3.52
C VAL A 98 -18.95 0.75 2.39
N ALA A 99 -18.34 1.93 2.40
CA ALA A 99 -18.41 2.91 1.31
C ALA A 99 -19.87 3.16 0.83
N PRO A 100 -20.78 3.65 1.70
CA PRO A 100 -22.19 3.82 1.36
C PRO A 100 -22.42 4.74 0.15
N ALA A 101 -21.55 5.75 -0.03
CA ALA A 101 -21.56 6.61 -1.21
C ALA A 101 -21.26 5.84 -2.51
N LEU A 102 -20.35 4.86 -2.48
CA LEU A 102 -20.09 3.99 -3.64
C LEU A 102 -21.28 3.07 -3.88
N GLN A 103 -21.85 2.46 -2.84
CA GLN A 103 -23.00 1.56 -2.97
C GLN A 103 -24.22 2.22 -3.62
N SER A 104 -24.45 3.49 -3.31
CA SER A 104 -25.56 4.30 -3.81
C SER A 104 -25.23 5.11 -5.05
N ALA A 105 -24.00 4.98 -5.58
CA ALA A 105 -23.54 5.77 -6.71
C ALA A 105 -24.38 5.50 -7.96
N GLN A 106 -24.80 6.59 -8.61
CA GLN A 106 -25.35 6.55 -9.95
C GLN A 106 -24.23 6.79 -10.96
N TRP A 107 -24.33 6.12 -12.11
CA TRP A 107 -23.47 6.40 -13.25
C TRP A 107 -23.95 7.66 -13.98
N ASN A 108 -23.11 8.21 -14.86
CA ASN A 108 -23.27 9.48 -15.59
C ASN A 108 -22.72 10.70 -14.85
N ASP A 109 -21.58 10.56 -14.17
CA ASP A 109 -20.88 11.72 -13.61
C ASP A 109 -20.22 12.54 -14.74
N ALA A 110 -20.49 13.84 -14.76
CA ALA A 110 -19.95 14.75 -15.79
C ALA A 110 -18.42 14.81 -15.79
N ALA A 111 -17.76 14.63 -14.63
CA ALA A 111 -16.31 14.57 -14.55
C ALA A 111 -15.78 13.25 -15.13
N ALA A 112 -16.50 12.14 -14.95
CA ALA A 112 -16.13 10.87 -15.58
C ALA A 112 -16.24 10.98 -17.11
N ASP A 113 -17.31 11.56 -17.64
CA ASP A 113 -17.49 11.75 -19.08
C ASP A 113 -16.41 12.66 -19.68
N ALA A 114 -16.06 13.76 -19.01
CA ALA A 114 -14.98 14.64 -19.43
C ALA A 114 -13.62 13.92 -19.42
N ALA A 115 -13.35 13.09 -18.40
CA ALA A 115 -12.13 12.28 -18.34
C ALA A 115 -12.05 11.26 -19.48
N VAL A 116 -13.18 10.62 -19.83
CA VAL A 116 -13.28 9.70 -20.97
C VAL A 116 -12.99 10.41 -22.29
N GLU A 117 -13.56 11.61 -22.50
CA GLU A 117 -13.31 12.40 -23.71
C GLU A 117 -11.84 12.81 -23.84
N LEU A 118 -11.23 13.27 -22.74
CA LEU A 118 -9.81 13.62 -22.72
C LEU A 118 -8.92 12.40 -23.03
N ALA A 119 -9.25 11.23 -22.48
CA ALA A 119 -8.51 10.01 -22.76
C ALA A 119 -8.66 9.53 -24.21
N MET A 120 -9.75 9.91 -24.89
CA MET A 120 -10.11 9.48 -26.23
C MET A 120 -9.92 10.55 -27.31
N ALA A 121 -9.40 11.73 -26.96
CA ALA A 121 -9.38 12.94 -27.78
C ALA A 121 -8.91 12.73 -29.24
N ASP A 122 -7.91 11.88 -29.45
CA ASP A 122 -7.31 11.62 -30.77
C ASP A 122 -7.69 10.24 -31.36
N SER A 123 -8.79 9.64 -30.89
CA SER A 123 -9.19 8.28 -31.26
C SER A 123 -10.48 8.25 -32.07
N LYS A 124 -10.58 7.31 -33.02
CA LYS A 124 -11.84 6.92 -33.71
C LYS A 124 -12.98 6.62 -32.71
N LEU A 125 -12.62 6.25 -31.49
CA LEU A 125 -13.57 5.95 -30.44
C LEU A 125 -14.37 7.19 -30.00
N LEU A 126 -13.75 8.38 -30.01
CA LEU A 126 -14.44 9.64 -29.72
C LEU A 126 -15.41 10.02 -30.84
N ASP A 127 -15.02 9.82 -32.10
CA ASP A 127 -15.93 10.01 -33.24
C ASP A 127 -17.16 9.11 -33.15
N LEU A 128 -16.95 7.83 -32.78
CA LEU A 128 -18.04 6.88 -32.56
C LEU A 128 -18.94 7.28 -31.39
N LYS A 129 -18.36 7.79 -30.29
CA LYS A 129 -19.12 8.32 -29.15
C LYS A 129 -19.99 9.51 -29.60
N ASN A 130 -19.38 10.48 -30.27
CA ASN A 130 -20.07 11.68 -30.77
C ASN A 130 -21.15 11.37 -31.81
N ALA A 131 -20.98 10.28 -32.58
CA ALA A 131 -21.98 9.77 -33.52
C ALA A 131 -23.12 8.97 -32.85
N GLY A 132 -23.14 8.84 -31.52
CA GLY A 132 -24.16 8.10 -30.78
C GLY A 132 -24.06 6.58 -30.93
N ALA A 133 -22.90 6.04 -31.33
CA ALA A 133 -22.75 4.61 -31.63
C ALA A 133 -22.96 3.69 -30.42
N PHE A 134 -22.88 4.22 -29.20
CA PHE A 134 -22.98 3.47 -27.95
C PHE A 134 -24.30 3.67 -27.19
N GLU A 135 -25.21 4.55 -27.62
CA GLU A 135 -26.44 4.87 -26.87
C GLU A 135 -27.32 3.64 -26.60
N LYS A 136 -27.34 2.69 -27.54
CA LYS A 136 -28.10 1.44 -27.42
C LYS A 136 -27.47 0.42 -26.46
N LEU A 137 -26.25 0.67 -26.01
CA LEU A 137 -25.50 -0.21 -25.11
C LEU A 137 -25.51 0.29 -23.67
N ASP A 138 -26.17 1.43 -23.37
CA ASP A 138 -26.10 2.09 -22.07
C ASP A 138 -26.56 1.19 -20.91
N GLU A 139 -27.67 0.44 -21.10
CA GLU A 139 -28.14 -0.53 -20.10
C GLU A 139 -27.13 -1.67 -19.88
N GLN A 140 -26.51 -2.16 -20.96
CA GLN A 140 -25.50 -3.22 -20.86
C GLN A 140 -24.23 -2.72 -20.18
N PHE A 141 -23.82 -1.48 -20.48
CA PHE A 141 -22.67 -0.84 -19.86
C PHE A 141 -22.93 -0.61 -18.38
N THR A 142 -24.11 -0.08 -18.02
CA THR A 142 -24.53 0.11 -16.63
C THR A 142 -24.51 -1.21 -15.87
N GLY A 143 -25.08 -2.28 -16.41
CA GLY A 143 -25.05 -3.60 -15.77
C GLY A 143 -23.62 -4.15 -15.59
N ALA A 144 -22.74 -3.94 -16.56
CA ALA A 144 -21.32 -4.33 -16.44
C ALA A 144 -20.57 -3.50 -15.39
N MET A 145 -20.83 -2.19 -15.33
CA MET A 145 -20.26 -1.29 -14.32
C MET A 145 -20.77 -1.63 -12.91
N ASP A 146 -22.05 -1.99 -12.75
CA ASP A 146 -22.60 -2.45 -11.48
C ASP A 146 -21.89 -3.71 -10.96
N LEU A 147 -21.57 -4.66 -11.84
CA LEU A 147 -20.77 -5.84 -11.48
C LEU A 147 -19.36 -5.44 -11.03
N GLY A 148 -18.73 -4.51 -11.74
CA GLY A 148 -17.42 -3.97 -11.38
C GLY A 148 -17.42 -3.23 -10.02
N ARG A 149 -18.47 -2.45 -9.74
CA ARG A 149 -18.70 -1.83 -8.44
C ARG A 149 -18.82 -2.86 -7.34
N ASN A 150 -19.61 -3.92 -7.55
CA ASN A 150 -19.79 -4.98 -6.57
C ASN A 150 -18.48 -5.71 -6.26
N ALA A 151 -17.66 -6.00 -7.28
CA ALA A 151 -16.33 -6.57 -7.08
C ALA A 151 -15.41 -5.63 -6.26
N THR A 152 -15.50 -4.33 -6.49
CA THR A 152 -14.74 -3.31 -5.74
C THR A 152 -15.20 -3.24 -4.28
N LEU A 153 -16.51 -3.34 -4.02
CA LEU A 153 -17.05 -3.40 -2.65
C LEU A 153 -16.56 -4.62 -1.88
N GLU A 154 -16.44 -5.79 -2.53
CA GLU A 154 -15.85 -6.98 -1.89
C GLU A 154 -14.36 -6.75 -1.53
N LEU A 155 -13.60 -6.09 -2.41
CA LEU A 155 -12.22 -5.72 -2.11
C LEU A 155 -12.12 -4.78 -0.91
N LEU A 156 -13.01 -3.78 -0.84
CA LEU A 156 -13.05 -2.82 0.28
C LEU A 156 -13.42 -3.49 1.60
N LYS A 157 -14.31 -4.49 1.60
CA LYS A 157 -14.64 -5.26 2.81
C LYS A 157 -13.42 -6.01 3.34
N VAL A 158 -12.63 -6.62 2.46
CA VAL A 158 -11.38 -7.29 2.83
C VAL A 158 -10.35 -6.28 3.31
N SER A 159 -10.15 -5.16 2.60
CA SER A 159 -9.19 -4.14 3.00
C SER A 159 -9.56 -3.45 4.31
N GLN A 160 -10.83 -3.38 4.68
CA GLN A 160 -11.25 -2.86 5.98
C GLN A 160 -11.21 -3.92 7.09
N GLY A 161 -10.78 -5.16 6.79
CA GLY A 161 -10.75 -6.27 7.73
C GLY A 161 -12.12 -6.69 8.24
N LEU A 162 -13.20 -6.38 7.50
CA LEU A 162 -14.58 -6.72 7.87
C LEU A 162 -14.93 -8.16 7.52
N LEU A 163 -14.25 -8.74 6.55
CA LEU A 163 -14.40 -10.12 6.14
C LEU A 163 -13.03 -10.76 6.00
N LEU A 164 -12.92 -12.01 6.49
CA LEU A 164 -11.78 -12.84 6.14
C LEU A 164 -11.83 -13.12 4.63
N PRO A 165 -10.69 -12.99 3.91
CA PRO A 165 -10.66 -13.24 2.48
C PRO A 165 -11.07 -14.68 2.21
N ALA A 166 -12.14 -14.88 1.45
CA ALA A 166 -12.60 -16.21 1.05
C ALA A 166 -11.62 -16.90 0.08
N ASN A 167 -10.72 -16.13 -0.54
CA ASN A 167 -9.71 -16.58 -1.48
C ASN A 167 -8.34 -16.13 -1.00
N ASP A 168 -7.37 -17.05 -0.93
CA ASP A 168 -6.01 -16.77 -0.48
C ASP A 168 -5.34 -15.65 -1.29
N ALA A 169 -5.70 -15.46 -2.56
CA ALA A 169 -5.19 -14.36 -3.39
C ALA A 169 -5.53 -12.98 -2.81
N LEU A 170 -6.61 -12.85 -2.02
CA LEU A 170 -7.01 -11.61 -1.38
C LEU A 170 -6.25 -11.33 -0.08
N GLN A 171 -5.42 -12.26 0.43
CA GLN A 171 -4.56 -12.01 1.58
C GLN A 171 -3.47 -10.97 1.31
N GLY A 172 -3.12 -10.74 0.03
CA GLY A 172 -2.19 -9.69 -0.37
C GLY A 172 -2.77 -8.27 -0.33
N VAL A 173 -4.08 -8.12 -0.07
CA VAL A 173 -4.74 -6.82 0.02
C VAL A 173 -4.42 -6.20 1.38
N PRO A 174 -3.80 -5.00 1.43
CA PRO A 174 -3.48 -4.34 2.68
C PRO A 174 -4.73 -4.06 3.51
N VAL A 175 -4.66 -4.32 4.81
CA VAL A 175 -5.71 -3.94 5.76
C VAL A 175 -5.51 -2.49 6.17
N MET A 176 -6.41 -1.63 5.71
CA MET A 176 -6.48 -0.20 6.00
C MET A 176 -7.57 0.02 7.05
N GLN A 177 -7.20 -0.09 8.32
CA GLN A 177 -8.07 0.22 9.45
C GLN A 177 -7.60 1.50 10.14
N PRO A 178 -8.53 2.33 10.62
CA PRO A 178 -8.15 3.46 11.45
C PRO A 178 -7.51 2.96 12.77
N PRO A 179 -6.60 3.74 13.37
CA PRO A 179 -5.96 3.36 14.62
C PRO A 179 -6.99 3.30 15.76
N ASN A 180 -6.99 2.22 16.54
CA ASN A 180 -7.91 2.03 17.68
C ASN A 180 -7.73 3.08 18.78
N LYS A 181 -6.50 3.59 18.94
CA LYS A 181 -6.11 4.65 19.87
C LYS A 181 -4.94 5.41 19.25
N ALA A 182 -4.88 6.72 19.45
CA ALA A 182 -3.76 7.53 19.01
C ALA A 182 -3.42 8.56 20.09
N PHE A 183 -2.21 8.46 20.63
CA PHE A 183 -1.68 9.39 21.62
C PHE A 183 -0.35 9.95 21.13
N CYS A 184 -0.12 11.24 21.34
CA CYS A 184 1.20 11.81 21.13
C CYS A 184 2.12 11.40 22.29
N PRO A 185 3.21 10.64 22.04
CA PRO A 185 4.08 10.14 23.11
C PRO A 185 4.84 11.27 23.83
N LYS A 186 4.97 12.43 23.19
CA LYS A 186 5.76 13.55 23.72
C LYS A 186 4.95 14.50 24.61
N CYS A 187 3.75 14.87 24.18
CA CYS A 187 2.89 15.79 24.95
C CYS A 187 1.73 15.09 25.65
N GLY A 188 1.55 13.78 25.45
CA GLY A 188 0.48 12.98 26.06
C GLY A 188 -0.91 13.25 25.48
N SER A 189 -1.01 14.05 24.40
CA SER A 189 -2.32 14.42 23.86
C SER A 189 -3.03 13.27 23.19
N ASP A 190 -4.31 13.11 23.55
CA ASP A 190 -5.23 12.23 22.84
C ASP A 190 -5.57 12.87 21.50
N ILE A 191 -4.97 12.33 20.44
CA ILE A 191 -5.17 12.77 19.06
C ILE A 191 -6.15 11.85 18.32
N HIS A 192 -6.73 10.85 19.00
CA HIS A 192 -7.55 9.82 18.37
C HIS A 192 -8.80 10.39 17.71
N ALA A 193 -9.50 11.32 18.37
CA ALA A 193 -10.69 11.96 17.80
C ALA A 193 -10.37 12.70 16.49
N ASN A 194 -9.26 13.45 16.46
CA ASN A 194 -8.82 14.13 15.24
C ASN A 194 -8.37 13.13 14.17
N ALA A 195 -7.61 12.09 14.55
CA ALA A 195 -7.17 11.04 13.62
C ALA A 195 -8.36 10.32 12.96
N MET A 196 -9.38 9.97 13.74
CA MET A 196 -10.62 9.36 13.23
C MET A 196 -11.40 10.30 12.31
N LEU A 197 -11.41 11.60 12.61
CA LEU A 197 -12.07 12.59 11.78
C LEU A 197 -11.34 12.76 10.44
N GLN A 198 -10.01 12.88 10.45
CA GLN A 198 -9.21 12.90 9.21
C GLN A 198 -9.38 11.61 8.41
N TRP A 199 -9.41 10.45 9.07
CA TRP A 199 -9.66 9.16 8.43
C TRP A 199 -11.00 9.14 7.70
N ARG A 200 -12.08 9.59 8.35
CA ARG A 200 -13.41 9.67 7.72
C ARG A 200 -13.41 10.59 6.51
N LYS A 201 -12.84 11.80 6.63
CA LYS A 201 -12.75 12.74 5.51
C LYS A 201 -11.99 12.17 4.33
N TRP A 202 -10.85 11.54 4.59
CA TRP A 202 -10.05 10.92 3.55
C TRP A 202 -10.78 9.73 2.93
N SER A 203 -11.41 8.88 3.73
CA SER A 203 -12.23 7.76 3.28
C SER A 203 -13.40 8.22 2.40
N ASP A 204 -14.16 9.23 2.82
CA ASP A 204 -15.31 9.75 2.08
C ASP A 204 -14.88 10.41 0.75
N ALA A 205 -13.86 11.28 0.80
CA ALA A 205 -13.31 11.92 -0.40
C ALA A 205 -12.73 10.89 -1.39
N SER A 206 -12.02 9.88 -0.87
CA SER A 206 -11.46 8.80 -1.68
C SER A 206 -12.55 7.95 -2.34
N THR A 207 -13.67 7.72 -1.65
CA THR A 207 -14.80 6.94 -2.19
C THR A 207 -15.46 7.66 -3.35
N HIS A 208 -15.67 8.98 -3.26
CA HIS A 208 -16.22 9.76 -4.36
C HIS A 208 -15.29 9.75 -5.58
N LEU A 209 -13.98 9.97 -5.37
CA LEU A 209 -13.01 9.94 -6.46
C LEU A 209 -12.93 8.54 -7.09
N LEU A 210 -13.00 7.49 -6.28
CA LEU A 210 -13.01 6.11 -6.74
C LEU A 210 -14.23 5.82 -7.62
N THR A 211 -15.42 6.33 -7.28
CA THR A 211 -16.61 6.21 -8.13
C THR A 211 -16.38 6.81 -9.52
N ILE A 212 -15.90 8.06 -9.58
CA ILE A 212 -15.61 8.76 -10.85
C ILE A 212 -14.57 7.97 -11.65
N GLN A 213 -13.50 7.53 -10.99
CA GLN A 213 -12.43 6.77 -11.62
C GLN A 213 -12.94 5.44 -12.19
N LEU A 214 -13.75 4.71 -11.42
CA LEU A 214 -14.31 3.42 -11.81
C LEU A 214 -15.25 3.58 -13.00
N GLU A 215 -16.10 4.60 -12.98
CA GLU A 215 -16.98 4.94 -14.11
C GLU A 215 -16.17 5.25 -15.38
N ALA A 216 -15.21 6.18 -15.29
CA ALA A 216 -14.42 6.59 -16.45
C ALA A 216 -13.60 5.43 -17.04
N ALA A 217 -12.95 4.63 -16.19
CA ALA A 217 -12.15 3.49 -16.61
C ALA A 217 -13.02 2.39 -17.23
N MET A 218 -14.14 2.04 -16.60
CA MET A 218 -15.03 1.00 -17.13
C MET A 218 -15.71 1.45 -18.42
N ARG A 219 -16.25 2.68 -18.49
CA ARG A 219 -16.87 3.21 -19.71
C ARG A 219 -15.93 3.22 -20.89
N SER A 220 -14.73 3.77 -20.72
CA SER A 220 -13.74 3.81 -21.81
C SER A 220 -13.36 2.40 -22.28
N SER A 221 -13.16 1.45 -21.36
CA SER A 221 -12.86 0.05 -21.71
C SER A 221 -14.02 -0.65 -22.43
N LEU A 222 -15.25 -0.43 -21.99
CA LEU A 222 -16.46 -1.01 -22.58
C LEU A 222 -16.74 -0.42 -23.97
N MET A 223 -16.60 0.90 -24.14
CA MET A 223 -16.66 1.56 -25.44
C MET A 223 -15.61 0.98 -26.39
N HIS A 224 -14.36 0.82 -25.92
CA HIS A 224 -13.29 0.26 -26.73
C HIS A 224 -13.59 -1.17 -27.17
N LEU A 225 -14.06 -2.03 -26.26
CA LEU A 225 -14.48 -3.40 -26.58
C LEU A 225 -15.64 -3.40 -27.58
N ALA A 226 -16.66 -2.59 -27.36
CA ALA A 226 -17.82 -2.49 -28.26
C ALA A 226 -17.42 -2.04 -29.66
N ALA A 227 -16.54 -1.04 -29.78
CA ALA A 227 -16.01 -0.61 -31.07
C ALA A 227 -15.21 -1.71 -31.77
N SER A 228 -14.37 -2.44 -31.02
CA SER A 228 -13.58 -3.54 -31.56
C SER A 228 -14.44 -4.70 -32.06
N TYR A 229 -15.53 -5.03 -31.35
CA TYR A 229 -16.49 -6.05 -31.81
C TYR A 229 -17.33 -5.56 -33.00
N ARG A 230 -17.69 -4.27 -33.03
CA ARG A 230 -18.39 -3.67 -34.16
C ARG A 230 -17.57 -3.78 -35.45
N ASP A 231 -16.30 -3.41 -35.41
CA ASP A 231 -15.41 -3.51 -36.58
C ASP A 231 -15.29 -4.97 -37.05
N LYS A 232 -15.14 -5.94 -36.13
CA LYS A 232 -15.10 -7.38 -36.49
C LYS A 232 -16.41 -7.89 -37.09
N ILE A 233 -17.57 -7.44 -36.59
CA ILE A 233 -18.87 -7.84 -37.15
C ILE A 233 -19.02 -7.29 -38.56
N GLN A 234 -18.63 -6.03 -38.80
CA GLN A 234 -18.65 -5.45 -40.14
C GLN A 234 -17.74 -6.22 -41.11
N ASP A 235 -16.51 -6.56 -40.70
CA ASP A 235 -15.60 -7.36 -41.51
C ASP A 235 -16.19 -8.73 -41.88
N LEU A 236 -16.89 -9.37 -40.95
CA LEU A 236 -17.57 -10.65 -41.18
C LEU A 236 -18.77 -10.49 -42.13
N GLU A 237 -19.55 -9.42 -41.99
CA GLU A 237 -20.65 -9.11 -42.90
C GLU A 237 -20.14 -8.89 -44.33
N ASP A 238 -19.08 -8.11 -44.49
CA ASP A 238 -18.46 -7.84 -45.79
C ASP A 238 -17.95 -9.13 -46.44
N GLN A 239 -17.23 -9.97 -45.69
CA GLN A 239 -16.79 -11.30 -46.15
C GLN A 239 -17.96 -12.20 -46.57
N LEU A 240 -19.08 -12.15 -45.84
CA LEU A 240 -20.29 -12.90 -46.16
C LEU A 240 -20.91 -12.38 -47.47
N THR A 241 -20.97 -11.06 -47.67
CA THR A 241 -21.49 -10.49 -48.91
C THR A 241 -20.62 -10.84 -50.12
N ASP A 242 -19.29 -10.80 -49.97
CA ASP A 242 -18.36 -11.14 -51.04
C ASP A 242 -18.37 -12.64 -51.35
N ALA A 243 -18.47 -13.49 -50.34
CA ALA A 243 -18.67 -14.93 -50.53
C ALA A 243 -19.98 -15.23 -51.28
N LYS A 244 -21.08 -14.53 -50.94
CA LYS A 244 -22.36 -14.65 -51.67
C LYS A 244 -22.23 -14.23 -53.13
N LYS A 245 -21.59 -13.09 -53.42
CA LYS A 245 -21.33 -12.62 -54.79
C LYS A 245 -20.47 -13.61 -55.56
N ALA A 246 -19.43 -14.17 -54.94
CA ALA A 246 -18.57 -15.16 -55.57
C ALA A 246 -19.34 -16.46 -55.90
N ILE A 247 -20.25 -16.89 -55.02
CA ILE A 247 -21.12 -18.05 -55.27
C ILE A 247 -22.08 -17.79 -56.44
N GLU A 248 -22.74 -16.63 -56.46
CA GLU A 248 -23.65 -16.30 -57.56
C GLU A 248 -22.91 -16.19 -58.90
N LYS A 249 -21.73 -15.56 -58.91
CA LYS A 249 -20.87 -15.51 -60.10
C LYS A 249 -20.43 -16.91 -60.55
N ALA A 250 -20.05 -17.79 -59.63
CA ALA A 250 -19.68 -19.17 -59.95
C ALA A 250 -20.87 -19.98 -60.49
N LYS A 251 -22.10 -19.72 -60.03
CA LYS A 251 -23.32 -20.35 -60.58
C LYS A 251 -23.63 -19.84 -61.99
N GLU A 252 -23.47 -18.54 -62.26
CA GLU A 252 -23.63 -17.97 -63.59
C GLU A 252 -22.57 -18.50 -64.58
N GLU A 253 -21.32 -18.62 -64.15
CA GLU A 253 -20.24 -19.22 -64.94
C GLU A 253 -20.49 -20.72 -65.20
N ALA A 254 -21.04 -21.45 -64.22
CA ALA A 254 -21.43 -22.85 -64.40
C ALA A 254 -22.66 -23.02 -65.30
N ALA A 255 -23.58 -22.05 -65.32
CA ALA A 255 -24.77 -22.05 -66.19
C ALA A 255 -24.46 -21.62 -67.64
N SER A 256 -23.36 -20.89 -67.85
CA SER A 256 -22.90 -20.44 -69.16
C SER A 256 -21.83 -21.35 -69.80
N ALA A 257 -21.39 -22.40 -69.10
CA ALA A 257 -20.47 -23.40 -69.63
C ALA A 257 -21.19 -24.38 -70.59
N PRO A 258 -20.69 -24.61 -71.83
CA PRO A 258 -21.21 -25.67 -72.70
C PRO A 258 -20.86 -27.06 -72.13
N ALA A 259 -21.74 -28.04 -72.34
CA ALA A 259 -21.61 -29.41 -71.85
C ALA A 259 -20.21 -30.01 -72.08
N PRO A 260 -19.54 -30.55 -71.04
CA PRO A 260 -18.25 -31.20 -71.22
C PRO A 260 -18.45 -32.55 -71.91
N LYS A 261 -17.77 -32.73 -73.05
CA LYS A 261 -17.55 -34.06 -73.64
C LYS A 261 -16.82 -34.92 -72.61
N GLN A 262 -17.43 -36.06 -72.33
CA GLN A 262 -16.91 -37.15 -71.52
C GLN A 262 -15.56 -37.62 -72.08
N GLU A 263 -14.55 -37.72 -71.22
CA GLU A 263 -13.60 -38.82 -71.32
C GLU A 263 -13.11 -39.25 -69.93
N LYS A 264 -13.04 -40.57 -69.77
CA LYS A 264 -13.01 -41.33 -68.52
C LYS A 264 -11.57 -41.46 -67.99
N LYS A 265 -11.42 -41.30 -66.66
CA LYS A 265 -10.76 -42.16 -65.63
C LYS A 265 -9.47 -42.96 -65.99
N PRO A 266 -8.60 -43.37 -65.02
CA PRO A 266 -8.93 -43.58 -63.60
C PRO A 266 -7.89 -43.12 -62.56
N ALA A 267 -8.39 -43.15 -61.32
CA ALA A 267 -7.68 -43.06 -60.06
C ALA A 267 -6.62 -44.17 -59.86
N LYS A 268 -5.63 -43.86 -59.03
CA LYS A 268 -4.98 -44.85 -58.16
C LYS A 268 -4.63 -44.21 -56.82
N GLU A 269 -5.35 -44.64 -55.79
CA GLU A 269 -4.94 -44.55 -54.40
C GLU A 269 -3.61 -45.29 -54.18
N LYS A 270 -2.74 -44.76 -53.32
CA LYS A 270 -2.00 -45.59 -52.36
C LYS A 270 -1.52 -44.81 -51.14
N LYS A 271 -2.07 -45.27 -50.03
CA LYS A 271 -1.80 -45.08 -48.60
C LYS A 271 -0.34 -45.46 -48.23
N SER A 272 0.30 -44.69 -47.35
CA SER A 272 1.25 -45.17 -46.30
C SER A 272 1.72 -43.94 -45.48
N THR A 273 1.24 -43.74 -44.25
CA THR A 273 1.82 -44.18 -42.95
C THR A 273 3.19 -43.58 -42.60
N GLY A 274 3.28 -42.95 -41.43
CA GLY A 274 4.49 -43.08 -40.59
C GLY A 274 5.19 -41.81 -40.12
N LYS A 275 4.68 -41.24 -39.02
CA LYS A 275 5.36 -40.62 -37.87
C LYS A 275 6.89 -40.83 -37.75
N ALA A 276 7.65 -39.74 -37.57
CA ALA A 276 8.80 -39.59 -36.65
C ALA A 276 9.33 -38.14 -36.69
N ALA A 277 8.98 -37.29 -35.73
CA ALA A 277 9.90 -36.74 -34.71
C ALA A 277 11.38 -37.14 -34.81
N ALA A 278 12.25 -36.16 -35.05
CA ALA A 278 13.57 -35.97 -34.42
C ALA A 278 14.09 -34.57 -34.78
N THR A 279 14.04 -33.58 -33.88
CA THR A 279 15.16 -33.17 -33.01
C THR A 279 16.52 -33.09 -33.73
N THR A 280 17.02 -31.85 -33.82
CA THR A 280 18.38 -31.38 -33.52
C THR A 280 18.50 -29.97 -34.14
N LYS A 281 19.25 -28.98 -33.67
CA LYS A 281 20.02 -28.71 -32.46
C LYS A 281 20.66 -27.35 -32.74
N ALA A 282 20.37 -26.31 -31.95
CA ALA A 282 21.20 -25.11 -31.93
C ALA A 282 21.30 -24.62 -30.48
N ALA A 283 22.25 -25.20 -29.77
CA ALA A 283 22.66 -24.74 -28.46
C ALA A 283 23.59 -23.52 -28.62
N PRO A 284 23.50 -22.55 -27.70
CA PRO A 284 24.23 -21.29 -27.76
C PRO A 284 25.70 -21.46 -27.36
N ALA A 285 26.57 -20.68 -27.99
CA ALA A 285 27.99 -20.66 -27.73
C ALA A 285 28.30 -20.20 -26.29
N LYS A 286 29.06 -21.02 -25.57
CA LYS A 286 29.69 -20.70 -24.29
C LYS A 286 30.89 -19.78 -24.52
N SER A 287 30.92 -18.61 -23.88
CA SER A 287 32.14 -17.89 -23.56
C SER A 287 32.38 -17.95 -22.04
N LYS A 288 33.61 -18.30 -21.66
CA LYS A 288 34.11 -18.38 -20.28
C LYS A 288 34.94 -17.12 -19.93
N PRO A 289 35.20 -16.83 -18.64
CA PRO A 289 35.16 -15.49 -18.08
C PRO A 289 36.50 -14.75 -18.10
N ALA A 290 36.43 -13.42 -18.16
CA ALA A 290 37.54 -12.50 -17.93
C ALA A 290 37.49 -11.97 -16.48
N PRO A 291 38.63 -11.55 -15.89
CA PRO A 291 38.86 -11.51 -14.45
C PRO A 291 38.15 -10.35 -13.74
N SER A 292 37.85 -10.61 -12.48
CA SER A 292 37.24 -9.71 -11.50
C SER A 292 37.92 -8.34 -11.41
N LYS A 293 37.20 -7.29 -11.83
CA LYS A 293 37.41 -5.94 -11.30
C LYS A 293 36.61 -5.78 -10.00
N PRO A 294 37.16 -5.10 -8.98
CA PRO A 294 36.50 -4.95 -7.68
C PRO A 294 35.20 -4.17 -7.87
N LYS A 295 34.10 -4.71 -7.30
CA LYS A 295 32.83 -4.01 -7.23
C LYS A 295 33.01 -2.73 -6.42
N THR A 296 32.66 -1.63 -7.08
CA THR A 296 32.10 -0.41 -6.51
C THR A 296 31.47 -0.62 -5.14
N GLY A 297 31.94 0.15 -4.16
CA GLY A 297 31.48 0.13 -2.77
C GLY A 297 29.98 0.41 -2.68
N GLY A 298 29.28 -0.51 -2.02
CA GLY A 298 27.90 -0.32 -1.61
C GLY A 298 27.79 0.80 -0.58
N LEU A 299 26.76 1.61 -0.73
CA LEU A 299 26.42 2.80 0.04
C LEU A 299 25.87 2.49 1.45
N PHE A 300 26.17 1.32 2.02
CA PHE A 300 25.70 0.88 3.33
C PHE A 300 26.80 0.11 4.06
N GLY A 301 27.28 0.68 5.16
CA GLY A 301 28.27 0.07 6.03
C GLY A 301 29.33 1.07 6.46
N ALA A 302 29.01 1.89 7.46
CA ALA A 302 30.05 2.44 8.31
C ALA A 302 30.96 1.28 8.74
N LYS A 303 32.27 1.41 8.55
CA LYS A 303 33.23 0.41 9.03
C LYS A 303 32.97 0.19 10.51
N LYS A 304 32.50 -1.01 10.88
CA LYS A 304 32.30 -1.39 12.28
C LYS A 304 33.61 -1.14 13.05
N PRO A 305 33.57 -0.47 14.21
CA PRO A 305 34.75 -0.38 15.06
C PRO A 305 35.20 -1.80 15.40
N LYS A 306 36.50 -2.11 15.23
CA LYS A 306 37.09 -3.36 15.70
C LYS A 306 37.61 -3.11 17.11
N LYS A 307 37.09 -3.86 18.08
CA LYS A 307 37.58 -3.89 19.47
C LYS A 307 38.04 -5.31 19.75
N THR A 308 39.07 -5.46 20.57
CA THR A 308 39.64 -6.76 20.94
C THR A 308 39.81 -6.85 22.43
N TYR A 309 39.44 -7.97 23.02
CA TYR A 309 39.59 -8.20 24.46
C TYR A 309 40.98 -8.74 24.82
N GLU A 310 41.73 -8.01 25.64
CA GLU A 310 43.07 -8.42 26.14
C GLU A 310 43.08 -8.70 27.66
N GLY A 311 41.91 -8.83 28.29
CA GLY A 311 41.79 -9.01 29.73
C GLY A 311 41.88 -10.46 30.22
N GLU A 312 41.63 -10.67 31.51
CA GLU A 312 41.71 -11.98 32.15
C GLU A 312 40.66 -12.98 31.61
N PRO A 313 40.98 -14.30 31.60
CA PRO A 313 40.02 -15.33 31.24
C PRO A 313 38.74 -15.24 32.09
N GLY A 314 37.60 -15.00 31.43
CA GLY A 314 36.29 -14.86 32.08
C GLY A 314 35.75 -13.44 32.18
N GLY A 315 36.55 -12.39 31.95
CA GLY A 315 36.08 -11.01 31.97
C GLY A 315 35.53 -10.49 30.62
N LYS A 316 35.59 -11.30 29.56
CA LYS A 316 35.18 -10.93 28.20
C LYS A 316 33.70 -10.52 28.12
N ALA A 317 32.82 -11.20 28.86
CA ALA A 317 31.38 -10.92 28.89
C ALA A 317 31.07 -9.52 29.43
N GLU A 318 31.61 -9.18 30.60
CA GLU A 318 31.40 -7.87 31.21
C GLU A 318 32.06 -6.76 30.41
N TRP A 319 33.30 -6.99 29.94
CA TRP A 319 33.97 -6.04 29.05
C TRP A 319 33.19 -5.80 27.77
N PHE A 320 32.63 -6.83 27.13
CA PHE A 320 31.87 -6.66 25.89
C PHE A 320 30.60 -5.83 26.12
N LEU A 321 29.93 -6.04 27.25
CA LEU A 321 28.72 -5.30 27.62
C LEU A 321 28.98 -3.83 27.94
N GLU A 322 30.18 -3.49 28.43
CA GLU A 322 30.58 -2.12 28.75
C GLU A 322 31.21 -1.39 27.56
N GLU A 323 32.09 -2.09 26.84
CA GLU A 323 33.03 -1.46 25.92
C GLU A 323 32.79 -1.82 24.45
N ALA A 324 32.03 -2.86 24.09
CA ALA A 324 32.00 -3.35 22.70
C ALA A 324 30.60 -3.52 22.09
N LEU A 325 29.53 -3.13 22.77
CA LEU A 325 28.17 -3.18 22.20
C LEU A 325 27.96 -2.28 20.96
N ASP A 326 28.82 -1.28 20.76
CA ASP A 326 28.86 -0.44 19.55
C ASP A 326 29.42 -1.16 18.31
N THR A 327 30.03 -2.34 18.49
CA THR A 327 30.51 -3.20 17.40
C THR A 327 29.40 -4.08 16.80
N VAL A 328 28.26 -4.19 17.50
CA VAL A 328 27.11 -5.01 17.11
C VAL A 328 26.41 -4.40 15.90
N TYR A 329 26.11 -5.22 14.91
CA TYR A 329 25.40 -4.79 13.71
C TYR A 329 23.90 -4.80 13.94
N ASP A 330 23.28 -3.64 13.79
CA ASP A 330 21.83 -3.50 13.70
C ASP A 330 21.43 -3.37 12.20
N PRO A 331 21.00 -4.46 11.53
CA PRO A 331 20.56 -4.42 10.14
C PRO A 331 19.28 -3.60 9.93
N HIS A 332 18.51 -3.33 10.99
CA HIS A 332 17.26 -2.58 10.91
C HIS A 332 17.47 -1.06 11.04
N GLY A 333 18.71 -0.61 11.23
CA GLY A 333 19.06 0.80 11.12
C GLY A 333 18.32 1.71 12.10
N THR A 334 17.95 1.21 13.28
CA THR A 334 17.17 1.97 14.26
C THR A 334 17.93 3.19 14.81
N GLY A 335 19.25 3.28 14.53
CA GLY A 335 20.13 4.38 14.94
C GLY A 335 20.37 4.46 16.45
N LYS A 336 19.74 3.58 17.24
CA LYS A 336 19.86 3.54 18.70
C LYS A 336 21.03 2.62 19.08
N PRO A 337 21.95 3.06 19.95
CA PRO A 337 23.05 2.20 20.39
C PRO A 337 22.49 1.02 21.20
N VAL A 338 22.98 -0.18 20.91
CA VAL A 338 22.63 -1.39 21.68
C VAL A 338 23.11 -1.21 23.12
N LYS A 339 22.22 -1.40 24.09
CA LYS A 339 22.53 -1.28 25.52
C LYS A 339 22.38 -2.62 26.21
N ALA A 340 23.20 -2.90 27.22
CA ALA A 340 23.15 -4.13 28.00
C ALA A 340 21.76 -4.41 28.63
N ALA A 341 21.02 -3.35 29.00
CA ALA A 341 19.68 -3.45 29.58
C ALA A 341 18.54 -3.55 28.55
N MET A 342 18.84 -3.48 27.25
CA MET A 342 17.83 -3.55 26.19
C MET A 342 17.17 -4.92 26.17
N ILE A 343 15.84 -4.93 26.06
CA ILE A 343 15.03 -6.15 25.97
C ILE A 343 15.06 -6.64 24.51
N LEU A 344 15.53 -7.86 24.29
CA LEU A 344 15.60 -8.53 22.99
C LEU A 344 14.30 -9.26 22.63
N ALA A 345 13.69 -9.90 23.63
CA ALA A 345 12.46 -10.67 23.48
C ALA A 345 11.64 -10.62 24.77
N ARG A 346 10.31 -10.67 24.64
CA ARG A 346 9.34 -10.62 25.75
C ARG A 346 8.35 -11.77 25.61
N SER A 347 8.09 -12.47 26.70
CA SER A 347 7.01 -13.45 26.83
C SER A 347 6.19 -13.17 28.09
N ALA A 348 5.09 -13.92 28.27
CA ALA A 348 4.30 -13.89 29.50
C ALA A 348 5.11 -14.33 30.75
N GLU A 349 6.22 -15.06 30.54
CA GLU A 349 7.06 -15.63 31.59
C GLU A 349 8.28 -14.76 31.92
N GLY A 350 8.61 -13.77 31.08
CA GLY A 350 9.71 -12.84 31.36
C GLY A 350 10.24 -12.10 30.15
N ASN A 351 11.25 -11.26 30.40
CA ASN A 351 11.97 -10.50 29.38
C ASN A 351 13.41 -11.03 29.28
N VAL A 352 13.90 -11.25 28.06
CA VAL A 352 15.30 -11.53 27.78
C VAL A 352 16.01 -10.23 27.42
N ARG A 353 17.12 -9.91 28.09
CA ARG A 353 17.93 -8.72 27.78
C ARG A 353 19.24 -9.08 27.11
N VAL A 354 19.86 -8.10 26.47
CA VAL A 354 21.19 -8.23 25.83
C VAL A 354 22.24 -8.82 26.78
N ARG A 355 22.30 -8.31 28.01
CA ARG A 355 23.24 -8.84 29.02
C ARG A 355 23.02 -10.30 29.38
N ASP A 356 21.75 -10.76 29.36
CA ASP A 356 21.41 -12.12 29.76
C ASP A 356 21.88 -13.10 28.68
N VAL A 357 21.76 -12.71 27.40
CA VAL A 357 22.27 -13.47 26.25
C VAL A 357 23.79 -13.55 26.25
N ILE A 358 24.51 -12.42 26.42
CA ILE A 358 25.98 -12.41 26.40
C ILE A 358 26.56 -13.22 27.58
N ARG A 359 25.96 -13.11 28.78
CA ARG A 359 26.41 -13.87 29.94
C ARG A 359 26.13 -15.36 29.80
N ALA A 360 24.96 -15.75 29.29
CA ALA A 360 24.64 -17.15 29.03
C ALA A 360 25.58 -17.73 27.97
N TYR A 361 25.78 -17.01 26.87
CA TYR A 361 26.67 -17.43 25.79
C TYR A 361 28.13 -17.59 26.25
N ALA A 362 28.62 -16.68 27.11
CA ALA A 362 29.99 -16.75 27.61
C ALA A 362 30.28 -17.99 28.48
N VAL A 363 29.25 -18.61 29.06
CA VAL A 363 29.38 -19.76 29.96
C VAL A 363 29.05 -21.07 29.24
N GLU A 364 27.96 -21.07 28.47
CA GLU A 364 27.34 -22.30 27.93
C GLU A 364 27.30 -22.31 26.39
N GLY A 365 27.85 -21.29 25.71
CA GLY A 365 27.80 -21.19 24.25
C GLY A 365 26.38 -21.00 23.73
N GLU A 366 26.12 -21.43 22.49
CA GLU A 366 24.79 -21.31 21.87
C GLU A 366 23.71 -22.09 22.64
N ASP A 367 24.10 -23.19 23.31
CA ASP A 367 23.18 -24.07 24.05
C ASP A 367 22.62 -23.40 25.32
N GLY A 368 23.30 -22.39 25.87
CA GLY A 368 22.81 -21.60 27.00
C GLY A 368 21.83 -20.48 26.64
N ILE A 369 21.68 -20.19 25.34
CA ILE A 369 20.80 -19.13 24.87
C ILE A 369 19.36 -19.66 24.81
N SER A 370 18.45 -19.01 25.53
CA SER A 370 17.04 -19.41 25.54
C SER A 370 16.41 -19.35 24.15
N GLU A 371 15.47 -20.27 23.86
CA GLU A 371 14.69 -20.27 22.61
C GLU A 371 14.00 -18.92 22.37
N LEU A 372 13.57 -18.27 23.45
CA LEU A 372 12.97 -16.94 23.41
C LEU A 372 13.94 -15.88 22.88
N ALA A 373 15.23 -15.95 23.22
CA ALA A 373 16.23 -15.03 22.70
C ALA A 373 16.41 -15.19 21.17
N TRP A 374 16.30 -16.42 20.65
CA TRP A 374 16.43 -16.70 19.23
C TRP A 374 15.29 -16.16 18.36
N THR A 375 14.18 -15.74 18.97
CA THR A 375 13.12 -15.01 18.26
C THR A 375 13.55 -13.62 17.80
N SER A 376 14.60 -13.05 18.42
CA SER A 376 15.17 -11.77 18.02
C SER A 376 16.28 -11.96 16.99
N PRO A 377 16.19 -11.33 15.79
CA PRO A 377 17.27 -11.41 14.80
C PRO A 377 18.58 -10.78 15.30
N LEU A 378 18.52 -9.94 16.34
CA LEU A 378 19.68 -9.28 16.93
C LEU A 378 20.58 -10.26 17.72
N THR A 379 20.03 -11.37 18.21
CA THR A 379 20.76 -12.39 18.98
C THR A 379 21.96 -12.95 18.22
N LYS A 380 21.78 -13.23 16.93
CA LYS A 380 22.88 -13.73 16.09
C LYS A 380 24.00 -12.70 15.92
N TYR A 381 23.67 -11.43 15.73
CA TYR A 381 24.66 -10.36 15.57
C TYR A 381 25.41 -10.05 16.86
N LEU A 382 24.77 -10.24 18.02
CA LEU A 382 25.42 -10.15 19.33
C LEU A 382 26.50 -11.22 19.50
N ILE A 383 26.19 -12.46 19.13
CA ILE A 383 27.14 -13.58 19.17
C ILE A 383 28.31 -13.33 18.20
N GLU A 384 28.00 -13.00 16.94
CA GLU A 384 29.02 -12.72 15.92
C GLU A 384 29.96 -11.56 16.33
N ALA A 385 29.41 -10.51 16.96
CA ALA A 385 30.21 -9.41 17.47
C ALA A 385 31.04 -9.80 18.70
N TYR A 386 30.47 -10.61 19.59
CA TYR A 386 31.17 -11.14 20.76
C TYR A 386 32.35 -12.04 20.36
N ASP A 387 32.18 -12.90 19.36
CA ASP A 387 33.24 -13.77 18.85
C ASP A 387 34.30 -13.02 18.05
N ALA A 388 33.93 -11.91 17.42
CA ALA A 388 34.84 -11.05 16.68
C ALA A 388 35.73 -10.17 17.57
N CYS A 389 35.37 -9.97 18.84
CA CYS A 389 36.14 -9.24 19.85
C CYS A 389 37.04 -10.16 20.67
#